data_AF-A0A511N8U3-F1
#
_entry.id   AF-A0A511N8U3-F1
#
_cell.length_a   1.000
_cell.length_b   1.000
_cell.length_c   1.000
_cell.angle_alpha   90.00
_cell.angle_beta   90.00
_cell.angle_gamma   90.00
#
_symmetry.space_group_name_H-M   'P 1'
#
loop_
_entity.id
_entity.type
_entity.pdbx_description
1 polymer ?
#
loop_
_entity_poly.entity_id
_entity_poly.type
_entity_poly.pdbx_seq_one_letter_code
_entity_poly.pdbx_strand_id
1 'polypeptide(L)'
;MTQNTVKPIHTTAPSAATIQAIRERWARATPGPWGWFGHVSRTTKHTAIRLSSKANGNIVMDFKRVGKTNDAQPRFGRNDLLVGAREFVKYEVGYRQQIDAIDHPDAQAIACAPADVQTLLEALEVCRKAFEALQNAEDLKNSIVRAEVYLSAPLAEIYAKKAVQEALFVLGLVES
;
A
#
# COMPACT_ATOMS: atom_id res chain seq x y z
N MET A 1 -7.15 29.54 -8.00
CA MET A 1 -6.12 28.92 -7.14
C MET A 1 -6.84 28.11 -6.08
N THR A 2 -7.09 26.83 -6.32
CA THR A 2 -7.78 25.93 -5.39
C THR A 2 -6.79 25.51 -4.30
N GLN A 3 -7.11 25.87 -3.05
CA GLN A 3 -6.30 25.49 -1.89
C GLN A 3 -6.27 23.97 -1.77
N ASN A 4 -5.07 23.42 -1.92
CA ASN A 4 -4.80 22.01 -1.71
C ASN A 4 -4.78 21.77 -0.19
N THR A 5 -5.95 21.58 0.42
CA THR A 5 -6.06 21.18 1.83
C THR A 5 -5.47 19.79 1.98
N VAL A 6 -4.21 19.74 2.41
CA VAL A 6 -3.53 18.50 2.83
C VAL A 6 -4.35 17.93 3.99
N LYS A 7 -5.00 16.79 3.73
CA LYS A 7 -5.75 16.04 4.75
C LYS A 7 -4.79 15.71 5.90
N PRO A 8 -5.17 15.93 7.18
CA PRO A 8 -4.28 15.64 8.29
C PRO A 8 -3.87 14.17 8.24
N ILE A 9 -2.55 13.93 8.18
CA ILE A 9 -1.98 12.60 8.31
C ILE A 9 -2.38 12.12 9.70
N HIS A 10 -3.20 11.07 9.77
CA HIS A 10 -3.56 10.44 11.03
C HIS A 10 -2.26 10.10 11.78
N THR A 11 -2.09 10.69 12.97
CA THR A 11 -0.87 10.50 13.80
C THR A 11 -0.79 9.08 14.37
N THR A 12 -1.87 8.32 14.28
CA THR A 12 -2.00 6.97 14.80
C THR A 12 -2.16 5.99 13.64
N ALA A 13 -1.43 4.88 13.69
CA ALA A 13 -1.55 3.80 12.71
C ALA A 13 -3.01 3.30 12.65
N PRO A 14 -3.49 2.86 11.47
CA PRO A 14 -4.75 2.15 11.37
C PRO A 14 -4.80 0.96 12.33
N SER A 15 -5.97 0.68 12.89
CA SER A 15 -6.11 -0.41 13.85
C SER A 15 -5.81 -1.76 13.21
N ALA A 16 -5.34 -2.73 14.01
CA ALA A 16 -5.13 -4.11 13.55
C ALA A 16 -6.40 -4.71 12.94
N ALA A 17 -7.57 -4.39 13.50
CA ALA A 17 -8.87 -4.81 12.99
C ALA A 17 -9.14 -4.25 11.58
N THR A 18 -8.79 -2.98 11.33
CA THR A 18 -8.92 -2.35 10.01
C THR A 18 -8.04 -3.06 8.98
N ILE A 19 -6.77 -3.33 9.31
CA ILE A 19 -5.85 -4.03 8.42
C ILE A 19 -6.32 -5.46 8.15
N GLN A 20 -6.83 -6.14 9.17
CA GLN A 20 -7.38 -7.49 9.02
C GLN A 20 -8.61 -7.52 8.10
N ALA A 21 -9.53 -6.56 8.24
CA ALA A 21 -10.70 -6.44 7.37
C ALA A 21 -10.29 -6.22 5.90
N ILE A 22 -9.25 -5.43 5.65
CA ILE A 22 -8.68 -5.25 4.30
C ILE A 22 -8.17 -6.61 3.79
N ARG A 23 -7.33 -7.31 4.57
CA ARG A 23 -6.78 -8.63 4.19
C ARG A 23 -7.88 -9.63 3.82
N GLU A 24 -8.91 -9.73 4.65
CA GLU A 24 -10.03 -10.65 4.43
C GLU A 24 -10.85 -10.30 3.18
N ARG A 25 -11.05 -9.00 2.91
CA ARG A 25 -11.72 -8.55 1.68
C ARG A 25 -10.94 -8.98 0.44
N TRP A 26 -9.64 -8.70 0.41
CA TRP A 26 -8.79 -9.02 -0.73
C TRP A 26 -8.51 -10.52 -0.88
N ALA A 27 -8.53 -11.29 0.22
CA ALA A 27 -8.39 -12.75 0.18
C ALA A 27 -9.62 -13.46 -0.43
N ARG A 28 -10.81 -12.87 -0.31
CA ARG A 28 -12.04 -13.40 -0.92
C ARG A 28 -12.18 -13.02 -2.39
N ALA A 29 -11.53 -11.94 -2.81
CA ALA A 29 -11.54 -11.51 -4.21
C ALA A 29 -10.63 -12.39 -5.07
N THR A 30 -10.87 -12.36 -6.37
CA THR A 30 -10.01 -12.96 -7.38
C THR A 30 -8.58 -12.43 -7.21
N PRO A 31 -7.56 -13.29 -7.03
CA PRO A 31 -6.19 -12.84 -6.79
C PRO A 31 -5.64 -11.96 -7.91
N GLY A 32 -4.96 -10.88 -7.53
CA GLY A 32 -4.22 -10.01 -8.45
C GLY A 32 -2.88 -10.60 -8.92
N PRO A 33 -2.14 -9.87 -9.76
CA PRO A 33 -2.50 -8.58 -10.35
C PRO A 33 -3.57 -8.72 -11.44
N TRP A 34 -4.46 -7.73 -11.55
CA TRP A 34 -5.49 -7.70 -12.58
C TRP A 34 -5.02 -6.96 -13.84
N GLY A 35 -5.62 -7.28 -14.98
CA GLY A 35 -5.37 -6.61 -16.25
C GLY A 35 -6.60 -6.60 -17.14
N TRP A 36 -6.65 -5.62 -18.04
CA TRP A 36 -7.65 -5.59 -19.11
C TRP A 36 -7.23 -6.54 -20.24
N PHE A 37 -8.16 -7.39 -20.66
CA PHE A 37 -7.99 -8.36 -21.72
C PHE A 37 -9.17 -8.33 -22.67
N GLY A 38 -8.97 -8.86 -23.87
CA GLY A 38 -10.06 -9.05 -24.81
C GLY A 38 -9.69 -8.75 -26.26
N HIS A 39 -10.72 -8.49 -27.06
CA HIS A 39 -10.61 -8.20 -28.47
C HIS A 39 -11.53 -7.05 -28.86
N VAL A 40 -10.99 -6.12 -29.64
CA VAL A 40 -11.74 -5.06 -30.31
C VAL A 40 -11.64 -5.32 -31.81
N SER A 41 -12.76 -5.71 -32.42
CA SER A 41 -12.78 -5.92 -33.87
C SER A 41 -12.69 -4.59 -34.61
N ARG A 42 -11.87 -4.53 -35.67
CA ARG A 42 -11.74 -3.37 -36.55
C ARG A 42 -12.78 -3.34 -37.67
N THR A 43 -13.38 -4.48 -37.97
CA THR A 43 -14.26 -4.67 -39.13
C THR A 43 -15.70 -4.96 -38.74
N THR A 44 -15.93 -5.44 -37.51
CA THR A 44 -17.26 -5.75 -36.99
C THR A 44 -17.51 -5.00 -35.68
N LYS A 45 -18.77 -4.96 -35.23
CA LYS A 45 -19.13 -4.38 -33.92
C LYS A 45 -18.83 -5.34 -32.75
N HIS A 46 -18.14 -6.45 -32.99
CA HIS A 46 -17.78 -7.39 -31.93
C HIS A 46 -16.62 -6.86 -31.10
N THR A 47 -16.92 -6.46 -29.88
CA THR A 47 -15.94 -6.07 -28.86
C THR A 47 -16.22 -6.87 -27.60
N ALA A 48 -15.18 -7.52 -27.09
CA ALA A 48 -15.22 -8.23 -25.82
C ALA A 48 -14.04 -7.74 -25.00
N ILE A 49 -14.29 -6.93 -23.98
CA ILE A 49 -13.27 -6.43 -23.05
C ILE A 49 -13.66 -6.89 -21.65
N ARG A 50 -12.69 -7.41 -20.91
CA ARG A 50 -12.86 -7.95 -19.56
C ARG A 50 -11.66 -7.61 -18.67
N LEU A 51 -11.91 -7.57 -17.37
CA LEU A 51 -10.89 -7.52 -16.34
C LEU A 51 -10.63 -8.95 -15.85
N SER A 52 -9.38 -9.41 -15.93
CA SER A 52 -9.00 -10.76 -15.50
C SER A 52 -7.72 -10.74 -14.68
N SER A 53 -7.55 -11.76 -13.83
CA SER A 53 -6.28 -12.01 -13.16
C SER A 53 -5.22 -12.39 -14.19
N LYS A 54 -4.06 -11.73 -14.11
CA LYS A 54 -2.88 -12.08 -14.90
C LYS A 54 -2.22 -13.38 -14.40
N ALA A 55 -2.47 -13.76 -13.15
CA ALA A 55 -1.83 -14.92 -12.52
C ALA A 55 -2.46 -16.25 -12.98
N ASN A 56 -3.78 -16.30 -13.16
CA ASN A 56 -4.49 -17.54 -13.47
C ASN A 56 -5.57 -17.40 -14.55
N GLY A 57 -5.81 -16.20 -15.09
CA GLY A 57 -6.80 -15.97 -16.13
C GLY A 57 -8.26 -15.86 -15.64
N ASN A 58 -8.51 -16.00 -14.33
CA ASN A 58 -9.86 -15.90 -13.78
C ASN A 58 -10.45 -14.51 -14.07
N ILE A 59 -11.72 -14.49 -14.49
CA ILE A 59 -12.43 -13.26 -14.83
C ILE A 59 -12.88 -12.58 -13.54
N VAL A 60 -12.38 -11.36 -13.31
CA VAL A 60 -12.80 -10.50 -12.20
C VAL A 60 -14.15 -9.87 -12.53
N MET A 61 -14.27 -9.34 -13.76
CA MET A 61 -15.49 -8.72 -14.25
C MET A 61 -15.46 -8.62 -15.78
N ASP A 62 -16.61 -8.74 -16.42
CA ASP A 62 -16.79 -8.25 -17.79
C ASP A 62 -18.11 -7.49 -17.94
N PHE A 63 -18.44 -7.08 -19.16
CA PHE A 63 -19.69 -6.39 -19.45
C PHE A 63 -20.50 -7.13 -20.50
N LYS A 64 -21.81 -7.20 -20.27
CA LYS A 64 -22.80 -7.68 -21.22
C LYS A 64 -23.74 -6.54 -21.58
N ARG A 65 -24.07 -6.41 -22.85
CA ARG A 65 -25.17 -5.55 -23.32
C ARG A 65 -26.50 -6.08 -22.78
N VAL A 66 -27.37 -5.18 -22.32
CA VAL A 66 -28.71 -5.54 -21.82
C VAL A 66 -29.78 -4.86 -22.65
N GLY A 67 -30.75 -5.65 -23.11
CA GLY A 67 -31.92 -5.15 -23.84
C GLY A 67 -31.63 -4.63 -25.26
N LYS A 68 -32.58 -3.84 -25.78
CA LYS A 68 -32.45 -3.12 -27.06
C LYS A 68 -31.76 -1.76 -26.90
N THR A 69 -31.52 -1.31 -25.66
CA THR A 69 -30.83 -0.08 -25.34
C THR A 69 -29.32 -0.24 -25.44
N ASN A 70 -28.59 0.87 -25.44
CA ASN A 70 -27.12 0.86 -25.43
C ASN A 70 -26.52 0.66 -24.03
N ASP A 71 -27.28 0.01 -23.14
CA ASP A 71 -26.89 -0.19 -21.75
C ASP A 71 -25.97 -1.40 -21.61
N ALA A 72 -25.08 -1.32 -20.63
CA ALA A 72 -24.17 -2.39 -20.27
C ALA A 72 -24.33 -2.71 -18.78
N GLN A 73 -24.30 -4.00 -18.47
CA GLN A 73 -24.32 -4.49 -17.10
C GLN A 73 -23.04 -5.29 -16.85
N PRO A 74 -22.36 -5.07 -15.70
CA PRO A 74 -21.25 -5.91 -15.33
C PRO A 74 -21.71 -7.35 -15.05
N ARG A 75 -20.82 -8.32 -15.26
CA ARG A 75 -20.98 -9.70 -14.85
C ARG A 75 -19.78 -10.14 -14.02
N PHE A 76 -20.05 -11.04 -13.07
CA PHE A 76 -19.08 -11.58 -12.12
C PHE A 76 -19.13 -13.11 -12.13
N GLY A 77 -18.04 -13.76 -11.73
CA GLY A 77 -17.96 -15.22 -11.69
C GLY A 77 -18.75 -15.82 -10.53
N ARG A 78 -19.57 -16.84 -10.79
CA ARG A 78 -20.25 -17.65 -9.78
C ARG A 78 -20.37 -19.08 -10.30
N ASN A 79 -19.77 -20.05 -9.61
CA ASN A 79 -19.79 -21.47 -9.98
C ASN A 79 -19.42 -21.70 -11.46
N ASP A 80 -18.25 -21.20 -11.88
CA ASP A 80 -17.72 -21.28 -13.26
C ASP A 80 -18.53 -20.55 -14.34
N LEU A 81 -19.59 -19.84 -13.98
CA LEU A 81 -20.43 -19.06 -14.88
C LEU A 81 -20.30 -17.56 -14.64
N LEU A 82 -20.43 -16.77 -15.70
CA LEU A 82 -20.54 -15.32 -15.59
C LEU A 82 -22.00 -14.91 -15.39
N VAL A 83 -22.30 -14.44 -14.19
CA VAL A 83 -23.62 -14.04 -13.75
C VAL A 83 -23.72 -12.52 -13.73
N GLY A 84 -24.86 -11.98 -14.17
CA GLY A 84 -25.06 -10.55 -14.21
C GLY A 84 -25.12 -9.91 -12.81
N ALA A 85 -24.51 -8.74 -12.67
CA ALA A 85 -24.52 -7.93 -11.44
C ALA A 85 -25.89 -7.79 -10.77
N ARG A 86 -26.98 -7.74 -11.56
CA ARG A 86 -28.37 -7.67 -11.08
C ARG A 86 -28.74 -8.77 -10.08
N GLU A 87 -28.15 -9.95 -10.18
CA GLU A 87 -28.39 -11.05 -9.25
C GLU A 87 -27.68 -10.88 -7.90
N PHE A 88 -26.74 -9.96 -7.82
CA PHE A 88 -25.97 -9.63 -6.62
C PHE A 88 -26.38 -8.29 -6.00
N VAL A 89 -27.35 -7.58 -6.58
CA VAL A 89 -27.74 -6.24 -6.12
C VAL A 89 -28.35 -6.32 -4.72
N LYS A 90 -27.80 -5.50 -3.81
CA LYS A 90 -28.43 -5.11 -2.55
C LYS A 90 -29.01 -3.73 -2.73
N TYR A 91 -30.29 -3.58 -2.42
CA TYR A 91 -30.99 -2.29 -2.47
C TYR A 91 -30.93 -1.59 -1.12
N GLU A 92 -30.80 -0.27 -1.13
CA GLU A 92 -30.78 0.56 0.09
C GLU A 92 -32.09 0.42 0.88
N VAL A 93 -33.21 0.47 0.14
CA VAL A 93 -34.57 0.22 0.65
C VAL A 93 -35.37 -0.48 -0.45
N GLY A 94 -36.18 -1.48 -0.08
CA GLY A 94 -36.84 -2.40 -1.01
C GLY A 94 -37.76 -1.76 -2.07
N TYR A 95 -38.21 -0.51 -1.86
CA TYR A 95 -39.12 0.18 -2.78
C TYR A 95 -38.45 1.20 -3.72
N ARG A 96 -37.24 1.69 -3.43
CA ARG A 96 -36.62 2.77 -4.24
C ARG A 96 -35.82 2.27 -5.44
N GLN A 97 -35.64 0.95 -5.57
CA GLN A 97 -34.78 0.30 -6.60
C GLN A 97 -33.35 0.88 -6.69
N GLN A 98 -32.95 1.69 -5.71
CA GLN A 98 -31.63 2.31 -5.63
C GLN A 98 -30.65 1.27 -5.10
N ILE A 99 -29.58 1.05 -5.87
CA ILE A 99 -28.54 0.09 -5.55
C ILE A 99 -27.67 0.68 -4.44
N ASP A 100 -27.55 -0.05 -3.34
CA ASP A 100 -26.62 0.26 -2.25
C ASP A 100 -25.27 -0.42 -2.51
N ALA A 101 -25.30 -1.71 -2.85
CA ALA A 101 -24.10 -2.51 -3.08
C ALA A 101 -24.32 -3.66 -4.06
N ILE A 102 -23.21 -4.25 -4.50
CA ILE A 102 -23.16 -5.53 -5.22
C ILE A 102 -22.54 -6.56 -4.29
N ASP A 103 -23.27 -7.61 -3.96
CA ASP A 103 -22.86 -8.70 -3.08
C ASP A 103 -21.99 -9.74 -3.79
N HIS A 104 -20.82 -9.28 -4.24
CA HIS A 104 -19.81 -10.12 -4.87
C HIS A 104 -18.43 -9.71 -4.36
N PRO A 105 -17.53 -10.66 -4.01
CA PRO A 105 -16.22 -10.33 -3.44
C PRO A 105 -15.39 -9.41 -4.35
N ASP A 106 -15.38 -9.65 -5.67
CA ASP A 106 -14.67 -8.77 -6.61
C ASP A 106 -15.27 -7.37 -6.68
N ALA A 107 -16.60 -7.25 -6.65
CA ALA A 107 -17.26 -5.95 -6.70
C ALA A 107 -16.98 -5.14 -5.42
N GLN A 108 -17.02 -5.80 -4.26
CA GLN A 108 -16.68 -5.20 -2.98
C GLN A 108 -15.21 -4.76 -2.93
N ALA A 109 -14.28 -5.61 -3.39
CA ALA A 109 -12.87 -5.25 -3.45
C ALA A 109 -12.62 -4.05 -4.37
N ILE A 110 -13.23 -4.02 -5.57
CA ILE A 110 -13.12 -2.88 -6.50
C ILE A 110 -13.67 -1.60 -5.86
N ALA A 111 -14.85 -1.66 -5.22
CA ALA A 111 -15.48 -0.50 -4.61
C ALA A 111 -14.68 0.04 -3.41
N CYS A 112 -14.10 -0.84 -2.59
CA CYS A 112 -13.30 -0.45 -1.43
C CYS A 112 -11.85 -0.08 -1.76
N ALA A 113 -11.35 -0.40 -2.96
CA ALA A 113 -9.93 -0.29 -3.29
C ALA A 113 -9.31 1.10 -3.02
N PRO A 114 -9.94 2.24 -3.37
CA PRO A 114 -9.35 3.54 -3.10
C PRO A 114 -9.14 3.80 -1.59
N ALA A 115 -10.13 3.44 -0.76
CA ALA A 115 -10.05 3.61 0.69
C ALA A 115 -9.04 2.66 1.33
N ASP A 116 -8.98 1.41 0.85
CA ASP A 116 -8.01 0.43 1.31
C ASP A 116 -6.58 0.87 1.00
N VAL A 117 -6.33 1.32 -0.24
CA VAL A 117 -5.01 1.81 -0.65
C VAL A 117 -4.60 3.02 0.19
N GLN A 118 -5.51 3.97 0.41
CA GLN A 118 -5.23 5.12 1.28
C GLN A 118 -4.84 4.65 2.70
N THR A 119 -5.62 3.75 3.29
CA THR A 119 -5.36 3.22 4.64
C THR A 119 -4.00 2.53 4.72
N LEU A 120 -3.65 1.73 3.71
CA LEU A 120 -2.36 1.01 3.66
C LEU A 120 -1.18 1.97 3.49
N LEU A 121 -1.32 3.03 2.70
CA LEU A 121 -0.28 4.06 2.55
C LEU A 121 -0.07 4.84 3.86
N GLU A 122 -1.15 5.18 4.56
CA GLU A 122 -1.07 5.81 5.88
C GLU A 122 -0.38 4.90 6.90
N ALA A 123 -0.70 3.60 6.92
CA ALA A 123 -0.01 2.63 7.76
C ALA A 123 1.49 2.54 7.44
N LEU A 124 1.86 2.53 6.16
CA LEU A 124 3.25 2.48 5.70
C LEU A 124 4.02 3.71 6.19
N GLU A 125 3.43 4.91 6.08
CA GLU A 125 4.03 6.15 6.56
C GLU A 125 4.28 6.15 8.06
N VAL A 126 3.33 5.66 8.86
CA VAL A 126 3.51 5.54 10.31
C VAL A 126 4.63 4.54 10.65
N CYS A 127 4.63 3.37 10.00
CA CYS A 127 5.68 2.36 10.19
C CYS A 127 7.07 2.90 9.81
N ARG A 128 7.18 3.66 8.71
CA ARG A 128 8.44 4.27 8.27
C ARG A 128 8.99 5.23 9.32
N LYS A 129 8.14 6.15 9.84
CA LYS A 129 8.54 7.09 10.89
C LYS A 129 8.96 6.39 12.17
N ALA A 130 8.25 5.32 12.56
CA ALA A 130 8.62 4.53 13.73
C ALA A 130 9.98 3.84 13.55
N PHE A 131 10.26 3.31 12.37
CA PHE A 131 11.55 2.69 12.05
C PHE A 131 12.70 3.71 12.08
N GLU A 132 12.51 4.89 11.48
CA GLU A 132 13.49 6.00 11.55
C GLU A 132 13.77 6.43 13.00
N ALA A 133 12.74 6.53 13.84
CA ALA A 133 12.90 6.86 15.25
C ALA A 133 13.70 5.79 16.02
N LEU A 134 13.47 4.50 15.74
CA LEU A 134 14.24 3.40 16.33
C LEU A 134 15.70 3.43 15.90
N GLN A 135 15.97 3.70 14.62
CA GLN A 135 17.33 3.84 14.11
C GLN A 135 18.07 4.99 14.80
N ASN A 136 17.43 6.16 14.90
CA ASN A 136 17.99 7.31 15.61
C ASN A 136 18.27 7.01 17.09
N ALA A 137 17.41 6.23 17.75
CA ALA A 137 17.60 5.83 19.14
C ALA A 137 18.82 4.91 19.31
N GLU A 138 19.02 3.96 18.39
CA GLU A 138 20.19 3.06 18.42
C GLU A 138 21.49 3.82 18.11
N ASP A 139 21.46 4.77 17.17
CA ASP A 139 22.61 5.63 16.86
C ASP A 139 23.00 6.51 18.05
N LEU A 140 22.01 7.06 18.76
CA LEU A 140 22.22 7.81 20.00
C LEU A 140 22.84 6.92 21.07
N LYS A 141 22.31 5.72 21.27
CA LYS A 141 22.85 4.74 22.24
C LYS A 141 24.30 4.38 21.92
N ASN A 142 24.62 4.11 20.66
CA ASN A 142 26.00 3.83 20.22
C ASN A 142 26.93 5.04 20.45
N SER A 143 26.42 6.26 20.25
CA SER A 143 27.16 7.48 20.53
C SER A 143 27.44 7.67 22.02
N ILE A 144 26.47 7.34 22.88
CA ILE A 144 26.62 7.36 24.34
C ILE A 144 27.67 6.35 24.79
N VAL A 145 27.61 5.10 24.32
CA VAL A 145 28.60 4.06 24.66
C VAL A 145 30.01 4.50 24.25
N ARG A 146 30.18 5.11 23.07
CA ARG A 146 31.47 5.67 22.65
C ARG A 146 31.93 6.80 23.59
N ALA A 147 31.04 7.71 23.97
CA ALA A 147 31.35 8.79 24.89
C ALA A 147 31.76 8.26 26.28
N GLU A 148 31.08 7.22 26.79
CA GLU A 148 31.45 6.55 28.04
C GLU A 148 32.85 5.92 27.97
N VAL A 149 33.22 5.30 26.85
CA VAL A 149 34.59 4.79 26.63
C VAL A 149 35.63 5.92 26.70
N TYR A 150 35.35 7.09 26.12
CA TYR A 150 36.27 8.24 26.21
C TYR A 150 36.39 8.81 27.62
N LEU A 151 35.30 8.83 28.39
CA LEU A 151 35.28 9.34 29.77
C LEU A 151 35.91 8.37 30.78
N SER A 152 35.83 7.07 30.52
CA SER A 152 36.41 6.01 31.36
C SER A 152 37.84 5.64 31.00
N ALA A 153 38.34 6.07 29.82
CA ALA A 153 39.75 5.96 29.48
C ALA A 153 40.60 6.75 30.49
N PRO A 154 41.72 6.19 30.97
CA PRO A 154 42.60 6.92 31.86
C PRO A 154 43.10 8.16 31.12
N LEU A 155 42.72 9.36 31.61
CA LEU A 155 43.05 10.67 31.01
C LEU A 155 44.53 10.76 30.60
N ALA A 156 45.44 10.14 31.36
CA ALA A 156 46.87 10.05 31.06
C ALA A 156 47.18 9.44 29.67
N GLU A 157 46.46 8.44 29.19
CA GLU A 157 46.69 7.83 27.86
C GLU A 157 46.26 8.74 26.70
N ILE A 158 45.16 9.49 26.88
CA ILE A 158 44.65 10.42 25.86
C ILE A 158 45.59 11.61 25.71
N TYR A 159 46.02 12.19 26.84
CA TYR A 159 47.01 13.27 26.82
C TYR A 159 48.38 12.81 26.35
N ALA A 160 48.81 11.57 26.68
CA ALA A 160 50.08 11.03 26.19
C ALA A 160 50.08 10.83 24.67
N LYS A 161 49.02 10.28 24.07
CA LYS A 161 48.94 10.12 22.60
C LYS A 161 48.97 11.45 21.86
N LYS A 162 48.21 12.45 22.34
CA LYS A 162 48.18 13.78 21.71
C LYS A 162 49.52 14.51 21.85
N ALA A 163 50.13 14.47 23.03
CA ALA A 163 51.46 15.05 23.27
C ALA A 163 52.56 14.35 22.46
N VAL A 164 52.48 13.02 22.28
CA VAL A 164 53.42 12.26 21.45
C VAL A 164 53.24 12.56 19.97
N GLN A 165 52.00 12.69 19.47
CA GLN A 165 51.75 13.11 18.09
C GLN A 165 52.22 14.55 17.81
N GLU A 166 51.95 15.49 18.72
CA GLU A 166 52.43 16.87 18.60
C GLU A 166 53.97 16.93 18.66
N ALA A 167 54.61 16.15 19.55
CA ALA A 167 56.06 16.06 19.63
C ALA A 167 56.67 15.45 18.36
N LEU A 168 56.08 14.38 17.81
CA LEU A 168 56.53 13.77 16.55
C LEU A 168 56.38 14.70 15.35
N PHE A 169 55.32 15.51 15.30
CA PHE A 169 55.11 16.54 14.28
C PHE A 169 56.15 17.67 14.38
N VAL A 170 56.39 18.19 15.59
CA VAL A 170 57.43 19.21 15.84
C VAL A 170 58.83 18.70 15.50
N LEU A 171 59.07 17.40 15.68
CA LEU A 171 60.33 16.74 15.33
C LEU A 171 60.44 16.38 13.82
N GLY A 172 59.41 16.65 13.01
CA GLY A 172 59.40 16.36 11.57
C GLY A 172 59.40 14.87 11.23
N LEU A 173 59.06 14.01 12.20
CA LEU A 173 59.06 12.55 12.06
C LEU A 173 57.74 12.00 11.51
N VAL A 174 56.76 12.88 11.30
CA VAL A 174 55.48 12.59 10.64
C VAL A 174 55.20 13.78 9.72
N GLU A 175 55.11 13.53 8.41
CA GLU A 175 54.72 14.56 7.44
C GLU A 175 53.22 14.86 7.56
N SER A 176 52.85 16.13 7.36
CA SER A 176 51.49 16.68 7.49
C SER A 176 50.43 15.95 6.67
#